data_AF-A0A2G9NSX4-F1
#
_entry.id   AF-A0A2G9NSX4-F1
#
_cell.length_a   1.000
_cell.length_b   1.000
_cell.length_c   1.000
_cell.angle_alpha   90.00
_cell.angle_beta   90.00
_cell.angle_gamma   90.00
#
_symmetry.space_group_name_H-M   'P 1'
#
loop_
_entity.id
_entity.type
_entity.pdbx_description
1 polymer ?
#
loop_
_entity_poly.entity_id
_entity_poly.type
_entity_poly.pdbx_seq_one_letter_code
_entity_poly.pdbx_strand_id
1 'polypeptide(L)'
;GECVEGEVRVCFTGTGGAKCDVTVTGQAGSFEEGYITKGTERVNYVGKLIYAGIVADAKNYECNVKRLMMRTGTLANIYLKESQYLSTKGCNTGMEMELSRLSNTITNSYESSIDLITKIKPVVKGIEQNNVCRIW
;
A
#
# COMPACT_ATOMS: atom_id res chain seq x y z
N GLY A 1 -11.13 -1.80 -30.22
CA GLY A 1 -10.94 -0.37 -30.56
C GLY A 1 -9.51 -0.22 -31.00
N GLU A 2 -9.28 0.38 -32.15
CA GLU A 2 -7.94 0.71 -32.63
C GLU A 2 -7.46 1.98 -31.92
N CYS A 3 -6.28 1.91 -31.29
CA CYS A 3 -5.68 3.03 -30.58
C CYS A 3 -5.12 4.06 -31.58
N VAL A 4 -5.44 5.34 -31.38
CA VAL A 4 -4.95 6.45 -32.20
C VAL A 4 -3.48 6.78 -31.82
N GLU A 5 -2.74 7.37 -32.75
CA GLU A 5 -1.36 7.82 -32.54
C GLU A 5 -1.29 8.81 -31.34
N GLY A 6 -0.48 8.48 -30.32
CA GLY A 6 -0.37 9.26 -29.07
C GLY A 6 -1.06 8.66 -27.84
N GLU A 7 -1.77 7.53 -27.98
CA GLU A 7 -2.36 6.83 -26.84
C GLU A 7 -1.32 6.09 -25.99
N VAL A 8 -1.43 6.21 -24.67
CA VAL A 8 -0.59 5.49 -23.69
C VAL A 8 -1.07 4.04 -23.61
N ARG A 9 -0.23 3.10 -24.05
CA ARG A 9 -0.52 1.67 -23.97
C ARG A 9 -0.10 1.09 -22.61
N VAL A 10 -1.09 0.58 -21.88
CA VAL A 10 -0.88 -0.12 -20.60
C VAL A 10 -1.01 -1.62 -20.81
N CYS A 11 -0.01 -2.37 -20.38
CA CYS A 11 0.02 -3.82 -20.53
C CYS A 11 0.12 -4.51 -19.17
N PHE A 12 -0.78 -5.48 -18.97
CA PHE A 12 -0.79 -6.35 -17.80
C PHE A 12 -0.13 -7.66 -18.21
N THR A 13 1.15 -7.84 -17.87
CA THR A 13 1.93 -8.99 -18.36
C THR A 13 2.50 -9.81 -17.21
N GLY A 14 2.33 -11.13 -17.28
CA GLY A 14 3.06 -12.08 -16.43
C GLY A 14 4.54 -12.21 -16.84
N THR A 15 4.82 -12.19 -18.15
CA THR A 15 6.17 -12.17 -18.75
C THR A 15 6.05 -11.93 -20.27
N GLY A 16 6.51 -10.77 -20.76
CA GLY A 16 6.78 -10.49 -22.19
C GLY A 16 5.56 -10.21 -23.10
N GLY A 17 5.79 -9.36 -24.12
CA GLY A 17 5.00 -9.43 -25.37
C GLY A 17 4.15 -8.22 -25.78
N ALA A 18 4.66 -6.98 -25.72
CA ALA A 18 4.33 -5.86 -26.62
C ALA A 18 5.20 -4.63 -26.28
N LYS A 19 5.41 -3.69 -27.21
CA LYS A 19 5.92 -2.34 -26.87
C LYS A 19 4.79 -1.61 -26.14
N CYS A 20 4.94 -1.44 -24.83
CA CYS A 20 3.98 -0.78 -23.95
C CYS A 20 4.66 0.42 -23.29
N ASP A 21 3.93 1.52 -23.16
CA ASP A 21 4.40 2.72 -22.47
C ASP A 21 4.42 2.49 -20.95
N VAL A 22 3.47 1.68 -20.46
CA VAL A 22 3.35 1.29 -19.05
C VAL A 22 3.21 -0.23 -18.96
N THR A 23 4.11 -0.87 -18.22
CA THR A 23 4.04 -2.31 -17.94
C THR A 23 3.65 -2.54 -16.50
N VAL A 24 2.62 -3.35 -16.28
CA VAL A 24 2.12 -3.76 -14.96
C VAL A 24 2.49 -5.21 -14.73
N THR A 25 3.27 -5.47 -13.67
CA THR A 25 3.72 -6.81 -13.31
C THR A 25 3.16 -7.16 -11.94
N GLY A 26 2.32 -8.19 -11.92
CA GLY A 26 1.76 -8.76 -10.70
C GLY A 26 2.66 -9.83 -10.08
N GLN A 27 2.42 -10.14 -8.81
CA GLN A 27 3.11 -11.19 -8.06
C GLN A 27 2.23 -12.45 -7.93
N ALA A 28 2.86 -13.63 -8.05
CA ALA A 28 2.23 -14.95 -7.89
C ALA A 28 0.99 -15.19 -8.77
N GLY A 29 0.99 -14.66 -10.01
CA GLY A 29 -0.12 -14.81 -10.96
C GLY A 29 -1.34 -13.94 -10.64
N SER A 30 -1.23 -13.00 -9.68
CA SER A 30 -2.28 -12.04 -9.32
C SER A 30 -1.80 -10.61 -9.51
N PHE A 31 -2.73 -9.66 -9.64
CA PHE A 31 -2.44 -8.23 -9.64
C PHE A 31 -2.81 -7.57 -8.30
N GLU A 32 -2.86 -8.34 -7.21
CA GLU A 32 -3.10 -7.79 -5.86
C GLU A 32 -1.89 -7.06 -5.30
N GLU A 33 -0.69 -7.39 -5.75
CA GLU A 33 0.52 -6.63 -5.47
C GLU A 33 1.52 -6.82 -6.60
N GLY A 34 2.46 -5.89 -6.71
CA GLY A 34 3.47 -5.96 -7.73
C GLY A 34 4.12 -4.61 -7.98
N TYR A 35 4.53 -4.38 -9.22
CA TYR A 35 5.15 -3.13 -9.63
C TYR A 35 4.74 -2.71 -11.03
N ILE A 36 4.92 -1.42 -11.30
CA ILE A 36 4.61 -0.75 -12.56
C ILE A 36 5.89 -0.11 -13.06
N THR A 37 6.22 -0.35 -14.32
CA THR A 37 7.39 0.20 -15.00
C THR A 37 6.96 1.17 -16.10
N LYS A 38 7.55 2.37 -16.09
CA LYS A 38 7.33 3.45 -17.07
C LYS A 38 8.68 3.93 -17.57
N GLY A 39 9.07 3.51 -18.77
CA GLY A 39 10.45 3.70 -19.23
C GLY A 39 11.45 3.05 -18.26
N THR A 40 12.29 3.86 -17.62
CA THR A 40 13.28 3.41 -16.61
C THR A 40 12.79 3.52 -15.17
N GLU A 41 11.63 4.15 -14.93
CA GLU A 41 11.09 4.34 -13.59
C GLU A 41 10.24 3.13 -13.18
N ARG A 42 10.30 2.80 -11.89
CA ARG A 42 9.54 1.71 -11.30
C ARG A 42 8.91 2.16 -9.98
N VAL A 43 7.63 1.84 -9.80
CA VAL A 43 6.90 2.01 -8.54
C VAL A 43 6.21 0.72 -8.14
N ASN A 44 6.07 0.45 -6.84
CA ASN A 44 5.40 -0.74 -6.33
C ASN A 44 3.97 -0.39 -5.89
N TYR A 45 3.07 -1.37 -5.92
CA TYR A 45 1.68 -1.16 -5.56
C TYR A 45 1.13 -2.34 -4.77
N VAL A 46 0.06 -2.05 -4.01
CA VAL A 46 -0.78 -3.05 -3.35
C VAL A 46 -2.25 -2.68 -3.62
N GLY A 47 -3.04 -3.68 -4.01
CA GLY A 47 -4.45 -3.60 -4.35
C GLY A 47 -4.73 -2.48 -5.36
N LYS A 48 -5.68 -1.61 -5.00
CA LYS A 48 -6.18 -0.54 -5.87
C LYS A 48 -5.16 0.56 -6.22
N LEU A 49 -4.01 0.60 -5.53
CA LEU A 49 -2.93 1.54 -5.89
C LEU A 49 -2.36 1.27 -7.29
N ILE A 50 -2.63 0.10 -7.86
CA ILE A 50 -2.30 -0.23 -9.26
C ILE A 50 -2.74 0.86 -10.25
N TYR A 51 -3.95 1.39 -10.10
CA TYR A 51 -4.49 2.43 -11.00
C TYR A 51 -3.79 3.77 -10.81
N ALA A 52 -3.50 4.15 -9.57
CA ALA A 52 -2.75 5.36 -9.28
C ALA A 52 -1.32 5.28 -9.86
N GLY A 53 -0.68 4.12 -9.76
CA GLY A 53 0.65 3.89 -10.35
C GLY A 53 0.63 3.87 -11.88
N ILE A 54 -0.46 3.45 -12.51
CA ILE A 54 -0.63 3.49 -13.98
C ILE A 54 -0.76 4.92 -14.47
N VAL A 55 -1.50 5.79 -13.75
CA VAL A 55 -1.84 7.14 -14.26
C VAL A 55 -0.81 8.20 -13.85
N ALA A 56 -0.32 8.18 -12.61
CA ALA A 56 0.62 9.20 -12.12
C ALA A 56 2.07 8.92 -12.55
N ASP A 57 2.87 9.95 -12.83
CA ASP A 57 4.33 9.80 -12.93
C ASP A 57 4.92 9.26 -11.61
N ALA A 58 6.10 8.64 -11.67
CA ALA A 58 6.65 7.93 -10.53
C ALA A 58 6.86 8.84 -9.31
N LYS A 59 7.34 10.07 -9.53
CA LYS A 59 7.57 11.04 -8.46
C LYS A 59 6.27 11.45 -7.77
N ASN A 60 5.23 11.77 -8.52
CA ASN A 60 3.93 12.13 -7.96
C ASN A 60 3.24 10.93 -7.29
N TYR A 61 3.38 9.73 -7.84
CA TYR A 61 2.92 8.50 -7.20
C TYR A 61 3.57 8.32 -5.83
N GLU A 62 4.91 8.28 -5.77
CA GLU A 62 5.65 8.10 -4.51
C GLU A 62 5.31 9.17 -3.48
N CYS A 63 5.21 10.44 -3.90
CA CYS A 63 4.82 11.52 -3.01
C CYS A 63 3.42 11.32 -2.42
N ASN A 64 2.45 10.92 -3.24
CA ASN A 64 1.08 10.70 -2.78
C ASN A 64 0.92 9.44 -1.93
N VAL A 65 1.64 8.36 -2.26
CA VAL A 65 1.67 7.16 -1.41
C VAL A 65 2.33 7.48 -0.07
N LYS A 66 3.43 8.24 -0.04
CA LYS A 66 4.04 8.70 1.21
C LYS A 66 3.07 9.53 2.05
N ARG A 67 2.33 10.47 1.44
CA ARG A 67 1.27 11.23 2.12
C ARG A 67 0.16 10.32 2.68
N LEU A 68 -0.26 9.32 1.92
CA LEU A 68 -1.23 8.33 2.37
C LEU A 68 -0.71 7.57 3.60
N MET A 69 0.54 7.11 3.55
CA MET A 69 1.15 6.41 4.68
C MET A 69 1.26 7.29 5.92
N MET A 70 1.68 8.56 5.79
CA MET A 70 1.71 9.47 6.95
C MET A 70 0.33 9.64 7.61
N ARG A 71 -0.75 9.70 6.81
CA ARG A 71 -2.12 9.70 7.34
C ARG A 71 -2.46 8.38 8.02
N THR A 72 -2.07 7.25 7.44
CA THR A 72 -2.23 5.92 8.05
C THR A 72 -1.50 5.81 9.39
N GLY A 73 -0.28 6.32 9.51
CA GLY A 73 0.45 6.33 10.79
C GLY A 73 -0.23 7.19 11.86
N THR A 74 -0.81 8.32 11.45
CA THR A 74 -1.64 9.15 12.34
C THR A 74 -2.88 8.41 12.82
N LEU A 75 -3.58 7.72 11.91
CA LEU A 75 -4.74 6.88 12.26
C LEU A 75 -4.36 5.73 13.19
N ALA A 76 -3.24 5.06 12.95
CA ALA A 76 -2.75 4.00 13.81
C ALA A 76 -2.49 4.49 15.24
N ASN A 77 -1.93 5.70 15.41
CA ASN A 77 -1.78 6.33 16.73
C ASN A 77 -3.12 6.67 17.40
N ILE A 78 -4.13 7.10 16.63
CA ILE A 78 -5.47 7.38 17.16
C ILE A 78 -6.10 6.08 17.68
N TYR A 79 -6.10 5.03 16.86
CA TYR A 79 -6.64 3.72 17.26
C TYR A 79 -5.85 3.06 18.39
N LEU A 80 -4.54 3.30 18.49
CA LEU A 80 -3.75 2.85 19.64
C LEU A 80 -4.27 3.47 20.94
N LYS A 81 -4.52 4.78 20.96
CA LYS A 81 -5.06 5.48 22.13
C LYS A 81 -6.47 4.99 22.47
N GLU A 82 -7.29 4.75 21.46
CA GLU A 82 -8.64 4.22 21.65
C GLU A 82 -8.62 2.80 22.22
N SER A 83 -7.76 1.94 21.69
CA SER A 83 -7.51 0.60 22.22
C SER A 83 -7.12 0.63 23.70
N GLN A 84 -6.16 1.51 24.06
CA GLN A 84 -5.72 1.66 25.44
C GLN A 84 -6.86 2.15 26.35
N TYR A 85 -7.67 3.09 25.88
CA TYR A 85 -8.84 3.57 26.61
C TYR A 85 -9.87 2.45 26.85
N LEU A 86 -10.21 1.68 25.81
CA LEU A 86 -11.13 0.54 25.92
C LEU A 86 -10.60 -0.54 26.87
N SER A 87 -9.28 -0.76 26.87
CA SER A 87 -8.61 -1.67 27.81
C SER A 87 -8.87 -1.26 29.27
N THR A 88 -8.84 0.05 29.57
CA THR A 88 -9.22 0.57 30.92
C THR A 88 -10.69 0.33 31.29
N LYS A 89 -11.55 0.06 30.31
CA LYS A 89 -12.96 -0.28 30.49
C LYS A 89 -13.22 -1.79 30.47
N GLY A 90 -12.16 -2.61 30.46
CA GLY A 90 -12.25 -4.07 30.45
C GLY A 90 -12.42 -4.68 29.05
N CYS A 91 -12.26 -3.90 27.98
CA CYS A 91 -12.33 -4.40 26.60
C CYS A 91 -10.94 -4.39 25.97
N ASN A 92 -10.26 -5.53 25.96
CA ASN A 92 -8.97 -5.66 25.28
C ASN A 92 -9.18 -6.01 23.79
N THR A 93 -8.67 -5.16 22.91
CA THR A 93 -8.81 -5.31 21.46
C THR A 93 -7.80 -6.32 20.88
N GLY A 94 -6.68 -6.53 21.57
CA GLY A 94 -5.53 -7.31 21.08
C GLY A 94 -4.65 -6.57 20.06
N MET A 95 -4.94 -5.31 19.74
CA MET A 95 -4.28 -4.59 18.64
C MET A 95 -3.17 -3.62 19.04
N GLU A 96 -2.97 -3.36 20.34
CA GLU A 96 -2.05 -2.30 20.79
C GLU A 96 -0.63 -2.45 20.24
N MET A 97 -0.10 -3.67 20.26
CA MET A 97 1.24 -3.96 19.76
C MET A 97 1.34 -3.69 18.25
N GLU A 98 0.38 -4.16 17.46
CA GLU A 98 0.41 -4.02 16.00
C GLU A 98 0.11 -2.57 15.56
N LEU A 99 -0.77 -1.85 16.26
CA LEU A 99 -1.03 -0.43 16.01
C LEU A 99 0.19 0.43 16.34
N SER A 100 0.86 0.16 17.46
CA SER A 100 2.12 0.80 17.82
C SER A 100 3.21 0.51 16.78
N ARG A 101 3.34 -0.77 16.37
CA ARG A 101 4.30 -1.18 15.34
C ARG A 101 4.02 -0.53 13.99
N LEU A 102 2.77 -0.45 13.57
CA LEU A 102 2.37 0.18 12.30
C LEU A 102 2.73 1.66 12.29
N SER A 103 2.34 2.39 13.35
CA SER A 103 2.65 3.81 13.51
C SER A 103 4.16 4.08 13.46
N ASN A 104 4.94 3.30 14.21
CA ASN A 104 6.40 3.43 14.26
C ASN A 104 7.05 3.10 12.92
N THR A 105 6.59 2.05 12.24
CA THR A 105 7.13 1.64 10.93
C THR A 105 6.91 2.75 9.90
N ILE A 106 5.72 3.36 9.88
CA ILE A 106 5.40 4.44 8.95
C ILE A 106 6.23 5.69 9.28
N THR A 107 6.21 6.12 10.53
CA THR A 107 6.80 7.40 10.93
C THR A 107 8.32 7.40 10.81
N ASN A 108 8.97 6.27 11.12
CA ASN A 108 10.43 6.21 11.28
C ASN A 108 11.13 5.45 10.15
N SER A 109 10.41 4.73 9.29
CA SER A 109 11.06 3.77 8.37
C SER A 109 10.40 3.64 7.00
N TYR A 110 9.30 4.36 6.73
CA TYR A 110 8.68 4.34 5.41
C TYR A 110 9.39 5.32 4.46
N GLU A 111 9.98 4.77 3.40
CA GLU A 111 10.75 5.54 2.43
C GLU A 111 10.04 5.65 1.07
N SER A 112 9.51 4.54 0.58
CA SER A 112 8.89 4.46 -0.75
C SER A 112 7.87 3.34 -0.86
N SER A 113 7.19 3.26 -2.00
CA SER A 113 6.16 2.26 -2.29
C SER A 113 6.60 0.81 -2.12
N ILE A 114 7.90 0.49 -2.18
CA ILE A 114 8.39 -0.87 -1.91
C ILE A 114 8.06 -1.33 -0.48
N ASP A 115 8.03 -0.38 0.46
CA ASP A 115 7.75 -0.64 1.87
C ASP A 115 6.29 -1.04 2.11
N LEU A 116 5.38 -0.77 1.17
CA LEU A 116 4.02 -1.29 1.22
C LEU A 116 4.01 -2.81 1.31
N ILE A 117 4.88 -3.47 0.55
CA ILE A 117 4.97 -4.93 0.45
C ILE A 117 5.87 -5.47 1.55
N THR A 118 7.05 -4.86 1.75
CA THR A 118 8.10 -5.42 2.63
C THR A 118 7.91 -5.10 4.11
N LYS A 119 7.28 -3.96 4.46
CA LYS A 119 7.16 -3.49 5.84
C LYS A 119 5.71 -3.36 6.31
N ILE A 120 4.82 -2.78 5.50
CA ILE A 120 3.45 -2.43 5.92
C ILE A 120 2.51 -3.63 5.87
N LYS A 121 2.46 -4.36 4.75
CA LYS A 121 1.57 -5.52 4.57
C LYS A 121 1.71 -6.58 5.68
N PRO A 122 2.91 -6.96 6.15
CA PRO A 122 3.05 -7.92 7.25
C PRO A 122 2.42 -7.44 8.56
N VAL A 123 2.53 -6.15 8.87
CA VAL A 123 1.97 -5.57 10.11
C VAL A 123 0.45 -5.47 10.02
N VAL A 124 -0.09 -5.03 8.88
CA VAL A 124 -1.54 -4.93 8.67
C VAL A 124 -2.24 -6.28 8.82
N LYS A 125 -1.63 -7.37 8.34
CA LYS A 125 -2.15 -8.74 8.55
C LYS A 125 -2.32 -9.09 10.03
N GLY A 126 -1.43 -8.61 10.90
CA GLY A 126 -1.54 -8.80 12.35
C GLY A 126 -2.73 -8.04 12.95
N ILE A 127 -3.06 -6.86 12.41
CA ILE A 127 -4.22 -6.07 12.85
C ILE A 127 -5.53 -6.75 12.43
N GLU A 128 -5.62 -7.24 11.19
CA GLU A 128 -6.83 -7.89 10.68
C GLU A 128 -7.21 -9.17 11.45
N GLN A 129 -6.21 -9.87 12.01
CA GLN A 129 -6.41 -11.10 12.77
C GLN A 129 -6.84 -10.86 14.23
N ASN A 130 -6.63 -9.64 14.75
CA ASN A 130 -6.84 -9.31 16.15
C ASN A 130 -7.93 -8.24 16.26
N ASN A 131 -9.20 -8.61 16.42
CA ASN A 131 -10.27 -7.63 16.61
C ASN A 131 -11.38 -8.17 17.51
N VAL A 132 -11.04 -8.49 18.75
CA VAL A 132 -11.97 -9.08 19.74
C VAL A 132 -12.98 -8.04 20.22
N CYS A 133 -12.49 -6.86 20.57
CA CYS A 133 -13.28 -5.66 20.88
C CYS A 133 -13.14 -4.67 19.74
N ARG A 134 -14.26 -4.41 19.05
CA ARG A 134 -14.26 -3.66 17.80
C ARG A 134 -14.01 -2.17 18.03
N ILE A 135 -12.95 -1.65 17.40
CA ILE A 135 -12.62 -0.21 17.39
C ILE A 135 -13.28 0.51 16.18
N TRP A 136 -13.79 -0.24 15.19
CA TRP A 136 -14.53 0.25 14.01
C TRP A 136 -15.42 -0.83 13.37
#